data_AF-A0A101GM71-F1
#
_entry.id   AF-A0A101GM71-F1
#
_cell.length_a   1.000
_cell.length_b   1.000
_cell.length_c   1.000
_cell.angle_alpha   90.00
_cell.angle_beta   90.00
_cell.angle_gamma   90.00
#
_symmetry.space_group_name_H-M   'P 1'
#
loop_
_entity.id
_entity.type
_entity.pdbx_description
1 polymer ?
#
loop_
_entity_poly.entity_id
_entity_poly.type
_entity_poly.pdbx_seq_one_letter_code
_entity_poly.pdbx_strand_id
1 'polypeptide(L)'
;MESDRYTLQAWAAVHLGSDERHPEIGVHIGRMTSPIKGWELEIYGEFVAATNDLDLESRWGARWSAWPDVWIGSEIAYPGEDVWFRVWLDEILPRVYLWGRLNGEGDSVAGIGWRFGGYLAWELYYDNRDEDRISVRLVGNL
;
A
#
# COMPACT_ATOMS: atom_id res chain seq x y z
N MET A 1 10.38 6.66 13.32
CA MET A 1 10.08 7.24 14.65
C MET A 1 8.59 7.45 14.70
N GLU A 2 7.88 6.50 15.30
CA GLU A 2 6.42 6.50 15.41
C GLU A 2 6.06 7.40 16.61
N SER A 3 5.42 8.52 16.32
CA SER A 3 4.77 9.35 17.35
C SER A 3 3.31 8.94 17.33
N ASP A 4 2.62 8.81 18.47
CA ASP A 4 1.19 8.41 18.57
C ASP A 4 0.22 9.21 17.66
N ARG A 5 0.70 10.27 17.01
CA ARG A 5 -0.04 11.13 16.08
C ARG A 5 0.49 11.16 14.65
N TYR A 6 1.69 10.66 14.36
CA TYR A 6 2.30 10.78 13.04
C TYR A 6 2.98 9.48 12.60
N THR A 7 2.65 9.06 11.38
CA THR A 7 3.22 7.91 10.70
C THR A 7 4.21 8.40 9.65
N LEU A 8 5.42 7.86 9.64
CA LEU A 8 6.37 8.04 8.54
C LEU A 8 6.96 6.68 8.24
N GLN A 9 6.75 6.21 7.01
CA GLN A 9 7.25 4.93 6.52
C GLN A 9 7.83 5.14 5.12
N ALA A 10 9.00 4.59 4.88
CA ALA A 10 9.54 4.46 3.54
C ALA A 10 9.56 2.98 3.14
N TRP A 11 9.33 2.69 1.88
CA TRP A 11 9.39 1.33 1.36
C TRP A 11 10.02 1.32 -0.03
N ALA A 12 10.58 0.18 -0.41
CA ALA A 12 11.09 -0.08 -1.75
C ALA A 12 10.64 -1.47 -2.20
N ALA A 13 10.27 -1.62 -3.46
CA ALA A 13 9.85 -2.88 -4.05
C ALA A 13 10.62 -3.18 -5.33
N VAL A 14 10.97 -4.45 -5.53
CA VAL A 14 11.55 -4.95 -6.79
C VAL A 14 10.70 -6.10 -7.29
N HIS A 15 10.27 -6.03 -8.55
CA HIS A 15 9.46 -7.06 -9.19
C HIS A 15 10.35 -8.12 -9.85
N LEU A 16 9.92 -9.37 -9.75
CA LEU A 16 10.52 -10.54 -10.38
C LEU A 16 9.45 -11.24 -11.23
N GLY A 17 9.82 -11.59 -12.46
CA GLY A 17 8.96 -12.37 -13.37
C GLY A 17 8.02 -11.53 -14.25
N SER A 18 8.28 -10.22 -14.40
CA SER A 18 7.65 -9.38 -15.42
C SER A 18 8.72 -8.49 -16.04
N ASP A 19 8.76 -8.44 -17.38
CA ASP A 19 9.78 -7.68 -18.12
C ASP A 19 9.45 -6.18 -18.20
N GLU A 20 8.22 -5.79 -17.84
CA GLU A 20 7.71 -4.42 -17.91
C GLU A 20 7.72 -3.69 -16.56
N ARG A 21 7.93 -4.40 -15.45
CA ARG A 21 7.85 -3.82 -14.10
C ARG A 21 9.21 -3.37 -13.59
N HIS A 22 9.27 -2.10 -13.18
CA HIS A 22 10.47 -1.49 -12.66
C HIS A 22 10.48 -1.45 -11.12
N PRO A 23 11.66 -1.35 -10.49
CA PRO A 23 11.73 -1.07 -9.07
C PRO A 23 10.95 0.19 -8.69
N GLU A 24 10.26 0.14 -7.56
CA GLU A 24 9.46 1.23 -7.02
C GLU A 24 10.00 1.63 -5.66
N ILE A 25 9.89 2.92 -5.35
CA ILE A 25 10.14 3.45 -4.01
C ILE A 25 8.92 4.26 -3.58
N GLY A 26 8.52 4.09 -2.32
CA GLY A 26 7.37 4.74 -1.74
C GLY A 26 7.69 5.43 -0.42
N VAL A 27 7.04 6.56 -0.18
CA VAL A 27 7.06 7.24 1.13
C VAL A 27 5.61 7.50 1.54
N HIS A 28 5.23 6.96 2.70
CA HIS A 28 3.95 7.17 3.35
C HIS A 28 4.12 8.13 4.52
N ILE A 29 3.30 9.19 4.53
CA ILE A 29 3.25 10.20 5.57
C ILE A 29 1.81 10.30 6.05
N GLY A 30 1.58 9.97 7.31
CA GLY A 30 0.26 9.91 7.90
C GLY A 30 0.13 10.69 9.19
N ARG A 31 -1.12 11.03 9.51
CA ARG A 31 -1.51 11.59 10.80
C ARG A 31 -2.63 10.76 11.41
N MET A 32 -2.37 10.26 12.60
CA MET A 32 -3.29 9.46 13.38
C MET A 32 -4.20 10.33 14.27
N THR A 33 -5.47 9.97 14.33
CA THR A 33 -6.46 10.55 15.24
C THR A 33 -7.48 9.49 15.68
N SER A 34 -7.91 9.56 16.93
CA SER A 34 -8.88 8.61 17.50
C SER A 34 -10.08 9.39 18.03
N PRO A 35 -11.06 9.74 17.17
CA PRO A 35 -12.19 10.56 17.59
C PRO A 35 -13.11 9.83 18.59
N ILE A 36 -13.12 8.50 18.58
CA ILE A 36 -13.87 7.65 19.52
C ILE A 36 -12.93 6.53 20.00
N LYS A 37 -13.07 6.08 21.26
CA LYS A 37 -12.25 5.00 21.81
C LYS A 37 -12.42 3.71 21.00
N GLY A 38 -11.29 3.15 20.53
CA GLY A 38 -11.27 1.94 19.70
C GLY A 38 -11.59 2.18 18.23
N TRP A 39 -11.80 3.43 17.81
CA TRP A 39 -11.91 3.81 16.41
C TRP A 39 -10.76 4.72 16.02
N GLU A 40 -9.89 4.17 15.20
CA GLU A 40 -8.62 4.72 14.80
C GLU A 40 -8.72 5.21 13.36
N LEU A 41 -8.38 6.48 13.11
CA LEU A 41 -8.45 7.13 11.80
C LEU A 41 -7.08 7.71 11.44
N GLU A 42 -6.60 7.39 10.24
CA GLU A 42 -5.40 7.97 9.66
C GLU A 42 -5.75 8.72 8.38
N ILE A 43 -5.27 9.95 8.27
CA ILE A 43 -5.22 10.69 7.01
C ILE A 43 -3.77 10.68 6.55
N TYR A 44 -3.53 10.32 5.30
CA TYR A 44 -2.18 10.13 4.79
C TYR A 44 -2.00 10.61 3.35
N GLY A 45 -0.74 10.87 3.01
CA GLY A 45 -0.25 10.98 1.65
C GLY A 45 0.82 9.92 1.41
N GLU A 46 0.73 9.20 0.29
CA GLU A 46 1.74 8.27 -0.18
C GLU A 46 2.30 8.76 -1.53
N PHE A 47 3.61 8.81 -1.66
CA PHE A 47 4.31 9.18 -2.89
C PHE A 47 5.09 7.98 -3.37
N VAL A 48 4.77 7.47 -4.56
CA VAL A 48 5.41 6.31 -5.17
C VAL A 48 6.09 6.75 -6.45
N ALA A 49 7.38 6.45 -6.58
CA ALA A 49 8.16 6.73 -7.77
C ALA A 49 8.65 5.43 -8.41
N ALA A 50 8.34 5.26 -9.69
CA ALA A 50 8.92 4.19 -10.51
C ALA A 50 10.32 4.61 -10.99
N THR A 51 11.29 3.68 -10.91
CA THR A 51 12.71 4.01 -11.17
C THR A 51 13.10 4.17 -12.64
N ASN A 52 12.26 3.78 -13.60
CA ASN A 52 12.58 3.92 -15.03
C ASN A 52 12.40 5.37 -15.52
N ASP A 53 11.18 5.91 -15.38
CA ASP A 53 10.82 7.22 -15.92
C ASP A 53 10.66 8.31 -14.85
N LEU A 54 10.90 7.98 -13.58
CA LEU A 54 10.61 8.84 -12.42
C LEU A 54 9.13 9.28 -12.38
N ASP A 55 8.23 8.45 -12.94
CA ASP A 55 6.81 8.71 -12.84
C ASP A 55 6.40 8.68 -11.37
N LEU A 56 5.85 9.82 -10.93
CA LEU A 56 5.53 10.08 -9.53
C LEU A 56 4.04 9.99 -9.36
N GLU A 57 3.59 8.88 -8.77
CA GLU A 57 2.21 8.73 -8.33
C GLU A 57 2.08 9.30 -6.92
N SER A 58 1.17 10.25 -6.72
CA SER A 58 0.79 10.73 -5.39
C SER A 58 -0.61 10.25 -5.05
N ARG A 59 -0.75 9.67 -3.86
CA ARG A 59 -2.01 9.12 -3.35
C ARG A 59 -2.37 9.84 -2.07
N TRP A 60 -3.59 10.34 -1.98
CA TRP A 60 -4.08 11.05 -0.80
C TRP A 60 -5.28 10.30 -0.27
N GLY A 61 -5.18 9.81 0.97
CA GLY A 61 -6.16 8.89 1.48
C GLY A 61 -6.54 9.12 2.93
N ALA A 62 -7.66 8.52 3.29
CA ALA A 62 -8.06 8.33 4.67
C ALA A 62 -8.40 6.85 4.87
N ARG A 63 -7.91 6.28 5.97
CA ARG A 63 -8.23 4.91 6.37
C ARG A 63 -8.63 4.87 7.84
N TRP A 64 -9.50 3.95 8.19
CA TRP A 64 -9.91 3.72 9.57
C TRP A 64 -9.90 2.24 9.91
N SER A 65 -9.63 1.96 11.18
CA SER A 65 -9.70 0.61 11.71
C SER A 65 -11.17 0.20 11.81
N ALA A 66 -11.52 -0.88 11.11
CA ALA A 66 -12.84 -1.51 11.18
C ALA A 66 -12.88 -2.61 12.26
N TRP A 67 -11.76 -3.32 12.43
CA TRP A 67 -11.52 -4.38 13.41
C TRP A 67 -10.01 -4.42 13.74
N PRO A 68 -9.59 -5.17 14.79
CA PRO A 68 -8.18 -5.47 15.00
C PRO A 68 -7.54 -6.00 13.72
N ASP A 69 -6.41 -5.41 13.33
CA ASP A 69 -5.63 -5.74 12.12
C ASP A 69 -6.36 -5.52 10.78
N VAL A 70 -7.53 -4.88 10.78
CA VAL A 70 -8.32 -4.60 9.57
C VAL A 70 -8.55 -3.11 9.41
N TRP A 71 -8.01 -2.57 8.31
CA TRP A 71 -8.24 -1.19 7.90
C TRP A 71 -8.99 -1.15 6.59
N ILE A 72 -9.86 -0.16 6.49
CA ILE A 72 -10.55 0.16 5.24
C ILE A 72 -10.42 1.65 4.99
N GLY A 73 -10.43 2.06 3.73
CA GLY A 73 -10.20 3.45 3.39
C GLY A 73 -10.47 3.77 1.94
N SER A 74 -10.33 5.04 1.63
CA SER A 74 -10.38 5.55 0.28
C SER A 74 -9.16 6.43 0.02
N GLU A 75 -8.59 6.32 -1.16
CA GLU A 75 -7.47 7.13 -1.64
C GLU A 75 -7.80 7.73 -3.01
N ILE A 76 -7.31 8.93 -3.29
CA ILE A 76 -7.34 9.56 -4.61
C ILE A 76 -5.94 9.51 -5.17
N ALA A 77 -5.78 8.94 -6.37
CA ALA A 77 -4.49 8.80 -7.04
C ALA A 77 -4.28 9.87 -8.12
N TYR A 78 -3.08 10.43 -8.18
CA TYR A 78 -2.64 11.39 -9.19
C TYR A 78 -1.33 10.91 -9.83
N PRO A 79 -1.15 11.06 -11.16
CA PRO A 79 -2.11 11.60 -12.12
C PRO A 79 -3.26 10.62 -12.42
N GLY A 80 -4.47 11.13 -12.73
CA GLY A 80 -5.65 10.32 -13.05
C GLY A 80 -6.93 10.79 -12.34
N GLU A 81 -6.81 11.26 -11.09
CA GLU A 81 -7.93 11.69 -10.23
C GLU A 81 -8.92 10.57 -9.88
N ASP A 82 -8.46 9.32 -9.94
CA ASP A 82 -9.30 8.16 -9.63
C ASP A 82 -9.47 7.98 -8.12
N VAL A 83 -10.72 7.70 -7.74
CA VAL A 83 -11.06 7.29 -6.38
C VAL A 83 -10.91 5.78 -6.26
N TRP A 84 -10.02 5.37 -5.37
CA TRP A 84 -9.78 3.98 -5.03
C TRP A 84 -10.33 3.68 -3.63
N PHE A 85 -10.99 2.55 -3.50
CA PHE A 85 -11.33 1.95 -2.20
C PHE A 85 -10.30 0.89 -1.87
N ARG A 86 -9.74 0.94 -0.67
CA ARG A 86 -8.63 0.06 -0.27
C ARG A 86 -8.91 -0.62 1.07
N VAL A 87 -8.48 -1.87 1.16
CA VAL A 87 -8.53 -2.71 2.36
C VAL A 87 -7.10 -3.11 2.71
N TRP A 88 -6.81 -3.16 4.01
CA TRP A 88 -5.56 -3.72 4.55
C TRP A 88 -5.92 -4.71 5.65
N LEU A 89 -5.30 -5.87 5.59
CA LEU A 89 -5.30 -6.88 6.64
C LEU A 89 -3.84 -7.03 7.10
N ASP A 90 -3.50 -6.38 8.20
CA ASP A 90 -2.11 -6.23 8.64
C ASP A 90 -1.48 -7.56 9.06
N GLU A 91 -2.28 -8.46 9.65
CA GLU A 91 -1.88 -9.81 10.04
C GLU A 91 -3.04 -10.81 9.94
N ILE A 92 -3.13 -11.55 8.81
CA ILE A 92 -4.14 -12.62 8.63
C ILE A 92 -3.67 -13.98 9.18
N LEU A 93 -2.36 -14.18 9.20
CA LEU A 93 -1.63 -15.31 9.77
C LEU A 93 -0.29 -14.76 10.27
N PRO A 94 0.45 -15.46 11.15
CA PRO A 94 1.73 -14.98 11.65
C PRO A 94 2.65 -14.47 10.54
N ARG A 95 2.94 -13.16 10.54
CA ARG A 95 3.78 -12.45 9.55
C ARG A 95 3.20 -12.36 8.13
N VAL A 96 1.96 -12.73 7.90
CA VAL A 96 1.29 -12.66 6.59
C VAL A 96 0.31 -11.50 6.57
N TYR A 97 0.41 -10.63 5.59
CA TYR A 97 -0.53 -9.53 5.37
C TYR A 97 -1.19 -9.64 4.00
N LEU A 98 -2.33 -8.98 3.87
CA LEU A 98 -3.05 -8.82 2.62
C LEU A 98 -3.45 -7.36 2.47
N TRP A 99 -3.43 -6.85 1.25
CA TRP A 99 -4.08 -5.60 0.93
C TRP A 99 -4.67 -5.66 -0.47
N GLY A 100 -5.62 -4.78 -0.75
CA GLY A 100 -6.18 -4.65 -2.08
C GLY A 100 -6.92 -3.35 -2.24
N ARG A 101 -6.91 -2.81 -3.45
CA ARG A 101 -7.63 -1.60 -3.84
C ARG A 101 -8.39 -1.82 -5.15
N LEU A 102 -9.50 -1.11 -5.30
CA LEU A 102 -10.31 -1.09 -6.51
C LEU A 102 -10.85 0.31 -6.79
N ASN A 103 -10.95 0.72 -8.05
CA ASN A 103 -11.56 1.99 -8.44
C ASN A 103 -12.97 1.78 -9.03
N GLY A 104 -13.66 2.90 -9.30
CA GLY A 104 -14.99 2.89 -9.93
C GLY A 104 -14.99 2.43 -11.39
N GLU A 105 -13.83 2.39 -12.05
CA GLU A 105 -13.68 1.99 -13.45
C GLU A 105 -13.52 0.47 -13.63
N GLY A 106 -13.31 -0.26 -12.52
CA GLY A 106 -13.13 -1.71 -12.53
C GLY A 106 -11.67 -2.15 -12.44
N ASP A 107 -10.74 -1.21 -12.26
CA ASP A 107 -9.35 -1.53 -11.97
C ASP A 107 -9.21 -2.06 -10.56
N SER A 108 -8.27 -2.98 -10.39
CA SER A 108 -8.02 -3.65 -9.13
C SER A 108 -6.55 -4.04 -9.00
N VAL A 109 -6.02 -3.77 -7.82
CA VAL A 109 -4.64 -4.08 -7.44
C VAL A 109 -4.66 -4.75 -6.07
N ALA A 110 -3.94 -5.84 -5.90
CA ALA A 110 -3.91 -6.57 -4.64
C ALA A 110 -2.55 -7.22 -4.38
N GLY A 111 -2.24 -7.45 -3.11
CA GLY A 111 -1.00 -8.08 -2.71
C GLY A 111 -1.17 -8.93 -1.45
N ILE A 112 -0.62 -10.15 -1.47
CA ILE A 112 -0.48 -11.00 -0.30
C ILE A 112 1.01 -11.19 0.01
N GLY A 113 1.42 -10.75 1.20
CA GLY A 113 2.82 -10.67 1.56
C GLY A 113 3.18 -11.47 2.80
N TRP A 114 4.39 -12.02 2.83
CA TRP A 114 4.96 -12.73 3.97
C TRP A 114 6.25 -12.04 4.43
N ARG A 115 6.25 -11.54 5.67
CA ARG A 115 7.35 -10.77 6.27
C ARG A 115 8.45 -11.69 6.81
N PHE A 116 9.70 -11.35 6.51
CA PHE A 116 10.90 -12.03 7.00
C PHE A 116 12.04 -11.03 7.24
N GLY A 117 12.98 -11.38 8.13
CA GLY A 117 14.16 -10.52 8.38
C GLY A 117 13.86 -9.15 9.01
N GLY A 118 12.68 -8.97 9.63
CA GLY A 118 12.26 -7.75 10.33
C GLY A 118 11.78 -6.61 9.41
N TYR A 119 12.35 -6.50 8.22
CA TYR A 119 12.15 -5.36 7.32
C TYR A 119 11.74 -5.78 5.89
N LEU A 120 11.81 -7.06 5.56
CA LEU A 120 11.57 -7.55 4.20
C LEU A 120 10.27 -8.35 4.12
N ALA A 121 9.67 -8.40 2.93
CA ALA A 121 8.54 -9.25 2.63
C ALA A 121 8.58 -9.77 1.19
N TRP A 122 8.22 -11.03 1.00
CA TRP A 122 7.87 -11.57 -0.31
C TRP A 122 6.40 -11.32 -0.53
N GLU A 123 6.01 -10.73 -1.64
CA GLU A 123 4.62 -10.46 -1.93
C GLU A 123 4.24 -10.98 -3.31
N LEU A 124 3.16 -11.76 -3.36
CA LEU A 124 2.48 -12.08 -4.61
C LEU A 124 1.55 -10.90 -4.93
N TYR A 125 1.83 -10.23 -6.04
CA TYR A 125 1.23 -8.98 -6.46
C TYR A 125 0.35 -9.20 -7.68
N TYR A 126 -0.83 -8.59 -7.68
CA TYR A 126 -1.79 -8.60 -8.76
C TYR A 126 -2.15 -7.18 -9.16
N ASP A 127 -2.18 -6.89 -10.46
CA ASP A 127 -2.64 -5.62 -11.02
C ASP A 127 -3.29 -5.88 -12.38
N ASN A 128 -4.58 -5.55 -12.53
CA ASN A 128 -5.31 -5.85 -13.76
C ASN A 128 -5.10 -4.82 -14.88
N ARG A 129 -4.41 -3.72 -14.59
CA ARG A 129 -4.08 -2.66 -15.55
C ARG A 129 -2.91 -3.06 -16.46
N ASP A 130 -2.11 -4.03 -16.02
CA ASP A 130 -0.94 -4.54 -16.73
C ASP A 130 -1.28 -5.80 -17.56
N GLU A 131 -0.52 -6.06 -18.64
CA GLU A 131 -0.62 -7.31 -19.41
C GLU A 131 -0.21 -8.52 -18.53
N ASP A 132 0.92 -8.39 -17.84
CA ASP A 132 1.40 -9.33 -16.83
C ASP A 132 0.73 -9.07 -15.47
N ARG A 133 -0.49 -9.57 -15.34
CA ARG A 133 -1.34 -9.27 -14.17
C ARG A 133 -0.81 -9.79 -12.84
N ILE A 134 0.08 -10.77 -12.82
CA ILE A 134 0.59 -11.39 -11.60
C ILE A 134 2.11 -11.33 -11.62
N SER A 135 2.70 -10.84 -10.53
CA SER A 135 4.16 -10.85 -10.34
C SER A 135 4.52 -11.16 -8.90
N VAL A 136 5.78 -11.52 -8.66
CA VAL A 136 6.33 -11.61 -7.31
C VAL A 136 7.16 -10.37 -7.06
N ARG A 137 6.95 -9.70 -5.93
CA ARG A 137 7.78 -8.56 -5.51
C ARG A 137 8.48 -8.82 -4.19
N LEU A 138 9.70 -8.33 -4.06
CA LEU A 138 10.41 -8.22 -2.80
C LEU A 138 10.24 -6.80 -2.29
N VAL A 139 9.59 -6.63 -1.14
CA VAL A 139 9.33 -5.33 -0.51
C VAL A 139 10.22 -5.17 0.72
N GLY A 140 10.90 -4.03 0.84
CA GLY A 140 11.66 -3.63 2.03
C GLY A 140 11.05 -2.39 2.67
N ASN A 141 10.76 -2.44 3.97
CA ASN A 141 10.36 -1.28 4.77
C ASN A 141 11.60 -0.69 5.45
N LEU A 142 11.76 0.63 5.36
CA LEU A 142 12.91 1.40 5.82
C LEU A 142 12.56 2.29 7.03
#